data_AF-A0AAF1A5Z5-F1
#
_entry.id   AF-A0AAF1A5Z5-F1
#
_cell.length_a   1.000
_cell.length_b   1.000
_cell.length_c   1.000
_cell.angle_alpha   90.00
_cell.angle_beta   90.00
_cell.angle_gamma   90.00
#
_symmetry.space_group_name_H-M   'P 1'
#
loop_
_entity.id
_entity.type
_entity.pdbx_description
1 polymer ?
#
loop_
_entity_poly.entity_id
_entity_poly.type
_entity_poly.pdbx_seq_one_letter_code
_entity_poly.pdbx_strand_id
1 'polypeptide(L)'
;MSESTTNQPWLDDAKQDIGQWSASMPKDADEQPIDWQWIASLDLRHGIGVAAQQHIDLLSALCTASAGNVTSESSSTSQPSARPSAQQLHDLLKDDLAIRDRLEPVIAQCNSTFMTDFDRLIASYRLPRALAYANRRLCDEIAMLRQIGVAMGLWTITEERRERVTVPVLQSGSSAAAGGVVLDDIQDCTSDIVNARAARRAAEKRQKHASDRSVSRANLGGVTSPGGSTLFDYGSGSTGSANGTQENAVDQKQTSRLSEYRKSDWRDAYLPGRDVDNVMGIDIETTGTDPARVYIIDVGFEYMNMISPRPADAPAGYQYEQGYYEAGDAYGQSRLAFGVPAENAALGNPLIRDLTGIDVRTRSVAEAASSFRLFDEWPAAQIGLLQRLEQQPYVAHNARFEHSFFMLNVAGYAESYRAGKITIIDTLPMSRRWDEGSIPDDEHPYGNNTLDAYAKRQGALDESKSERHLGLEDTHIMLVAMKHHLGVLRAEGRGPWGVDGKFGIGGKHCGRRR
;
A
#
# COMPACT_ATOMS: atom_id res chain seq x y z
N MET A 1 5.01 6.92 -36.61
CA MET A 1 6.21 6.07 -36.70
C MET A 1 6.05 4.99 -35.65
N SER A 2 6.13 3.73 -36.07
CA SER A 2 5.81 2.53 -35.30
C SER A 2 6.91 2.20 -34.29
N GLU A 3 6.67 2.41 -33.00
CA GLU A 3 7.40 1.73 -31.92
C GLU A 3 6.60 0.50 -31.47
N SER A 4 6.51 -0.49 -32.36
CA SER A 4 5.96 -1.81 -32.05
C SER A 4 7.11 -2.77 -31.75
N THR A 5 7.66 -2.67 -30.55
CA THR A 5 8.28 -3.74 -29.74
C THR A 5 8.82 -3.07 -28.49
N THR A 6 8.22 -3.39 -27.35
CA THR A 6 8.56 -2.96 -25.99
C THR A 6 9.98 -3.38 -25.63
N ASN A 7 10.97 -2.62 -26.10
CA ASN A 7 12.32 -2.75 -25.61
C ASN A 7 12.31 -2.10 -24.21
N GLN A 8 12.11 -2.91 -23.17
CA GLN A 8 12.20 -2.48 -21.77
C GLN A 8 13.59 -2.82 -21.23
N PRO A 9 14.65 -2.05 -21.59
CA PRO A 9 16.02 -2.36 -21.16
C PRO A 9 16.17 -2.30 -19.64
N TRP A 10 15.31 -1.55 -18.96
CA TRP A 10 15.39 -1.36 -17.52
C TRP A 10 15.19 -2.65 -16.71
N LEU A 11 14.46 -3.63 -17.26
CA LEU A 11 14.22 -4.94 -16.64
C LEU A 11 15.47 -5.84 -16.72
N ASP A 12 16.15 -5.85 -17.87
CA ASP A 12 17.40 -6.61 -18.03
C ASP A 12 18.49 -6.03 -17.15
N ASP A 13 18.61 -4.71 -17.15
CA ASP A 13 19.54 -4.02 -16.28
C ASP A 13 19.25 -4.26 -14.79
N ALA A 14 17.98 -4.42 -14.39
CA ALA A 14 17.64 -4.70 -13.00
C ALA A 14 18.24 -6.03 -12.52
N LYS A 15 18.42 -7.02 -13.41
CA LYS A 15 19.10 -8.27 -13.08
C LYS A 15 20.60 -8.09 -12.81
N GLN A 16 21.23 -7.02 -13.30
CA GLN A 16 22.63 -6.72 -12.99
C GLN A 16 22.82 -6.42 -11.49
N ASP A 17 21.75 -6.04 -10.79
CA ASP A 17 21.78 -5.78 -9.35
C ASP A 17 21.74 -7.07 -8.51
N ILE A 18 21.55 -8.26 -9.07
CA ILE A 18 21.45 -9.50 -8.28
C ILE A 18 22.69 -9.72 -7.38
N GLY A 19 23.88 -9.34 -7.85
CA GLY A 19 25.11 -9.46 -7.07
C GLY A 19 25.06 -8.73 -5.72
N GLN A 20 24.66 -7.45 -5.72
CA GLN A 20 24.54 -6.65 -4.48
C GLN A 20 23.46 -7.19 -3.54
N TRP A 21 22.33 -7.64 -4.10
CA TRP A 21 21.23 -8.19 -3.30
C TRP A 21 21.59 -9.54 -2.68
N SER A 22 22.22 -10.43 -3.44
CA SER A 22 22.62 -11.75 -2.93
C SER A 22 23.64 -11.70 -1.80
N ALA A 23 24.52 -10.69 -1.81
CA ALA A 23 25.51 -10.49 -0.76
C ALA A 23 24.87 -9.99 0.55
N SER A 24 23.85 -9.13 0.46
CA SER A 24 23.25 -8.46 1.61
C SER A 24 21.95 -9.11 2.11
N MET A 25 21.32 -9.97 1.31
CA MET A 25 20.02 -10.57 1.58
C MET A 25 20.06 -12.09 1.37
N PRO A 26 20.68 -12.87 2.28
CA PRO A 26 20.77 -14.32 2.15
C PRO A 26 19.45 -15.03 2.39
N LYS A 27 18.50 -14.38 3.07
CA LYS A 27 17.20 -14.93 3.45
C LYS A 27 16.07 -13.98 3.09
N ASP A 28 14.89 -14.54 2.84
CA ASP A 28 13.65 -13.80 2.61
C ASP A 28 12.92 -13.43 3.91
N ALA A 29 11.72 -12.85 3.79
CA ALA A 29 10.89 -12.44 4.91
C ALA A 29 10.31 -13.62 5.73
N ASP A 30 10.44 -14.84 5.23
CA ASP A 30 10.05 -16.09 5.88
C ASP A 30 11.26 -16.90 6.38
N GLU A 31 12.42 -16.24 6.44
CA GLU A 31 13.72 -16.76 6.89
C GLU A 31 14.26 -17.92 6.05
N GLN A 32 13.73 -18.13 4.85
CA GLN A 32 14.20 -19.15 3.92
C GLN A 32 15.38 -18.63 3.10
N PRO A 33 16.38 -19.47 2.79
CA PRO A 33 17.44 -19.11 1.87
C PRO A 33 16.90 -18.73 0.49
N ILE A 34 17.41 -17.62 -0.06
CA ILE A 34 17.00 -17.16 -1.39
C ILE A 34 17.86 -17.84 -2.45
N ASP A 35 17.20 -18.48 -3.41
CA ASP A 35 17.83 -18.96 -4.62
C ASP A 35 17.93 -17.83 -5.66
N TRP A 36 19.06 -17.13 -5.61
CA TRP A 36 19.34 -16.02 -6.54
C TRP A 36 19.59 -16.48 -7.98
N GLN A 37 19.92 -17.76 -8.21
CA GLN A 37 20.03 -18.31 -9.57
C GLN A 37 18.65 -18.46 -10.20
N TRP A 38 17.66 -18.93 -9.42
CA TRP A 38 16.27 -18.93 -9.85
C TRP A 38 15.75 -17.51 -10.14
N ILE A 39 16.01 -16.54 -9.26
CA ILE A 39 15.65 -15.12 -9.52
C ILE A 39 16.28 -14.62 -10.82
N ALA A 40 17.54 -14.94 -11.09
CA ALA A 40 18.22 -14.58 -12.34
C ALA A 40 17.57 -15.20 -13.58
N SER A 41 16.98 -16.40 -13.44
CA SER A 41 16.35 -17.13 -14.54
C SER A 41 14.97 -16.60 -14.95
N LEU A 42 14.27 -15.84 -14.08
CA LEU A 42 12.92 -15.35 -14.32
C LEU A 42 12.83 -14.43 -15.56
N ASP A 43 11.88 -14.65 -16.47
CA ASP A 43 11.62 -13.74 -17.59
C ASP A 43 10.77 -12.54 -17.15
N LEU A 44 11.45 -11.51 -16.64
CA LEU A 44 10.78 -10.29 -16.18
C LEU A 44 10.11 -9.50 -17.31
N ARG A 45 10.52 -9.70 -18.57
CA ARG A 45 10.05 -8.94 -19.72
C ARG A 45 8.73 -9.49 -20.26
N HIS A 46 8.68 -10.80 -20.50
CA HIS A 46 7.52 -11.40 -21.15
C HIS A 46 6.50 -11.95 -20.14
N GLY A 47 6.90 -12.15 -18.89
CA GLY A 47 6.04 -12.68 -17.83
C GLY A 47 6.70 -13.86 -17.15
N ILE A 48 6.53 -13.93 -15.83
CA ILE A 48 7.12 -14.99 -15.02
C ILE A 48 6.21 -16.20 -14.84
N GLY A 49 4.91 -16.07 -15.15
CA GLY A 49 3.95 -17.17 -15.08
C GLY A 49 4.16 -18.20 -16.18
N VAL A 50 3.76 -19.43 -15.90
CA VAL A 50 3.90 -20.59 -16.76
C VAL A 50 2.98 -20.46 -17.97
N ALA A 51 1.79 -19.87 -17.84
CA ALA A 51 0.92 -19.63 -19.00
C ALA A 51 1.56 -18.60 -19.95
N ALA A 52 2.20 -17.56 -19.41
CA ALA A 52 2.98 -16.61 -20.22
C ALA A 52 4.16 -17.29 -20.95
N GLN A 53 4.93 -18.13 -20.23
CA GLN A 53 6.05 -18.90 -20.81
C GLN A 53 5.61 -19.89 -21.89
N GLN A 54 4.41 -20.45 -21.75
CA GLN A 54 3.79 -21.33 -22.75
C GLN A 54 3.07 -20.55 -23.88
N HIS A 55 3.10 -19.22 -23.85
CA HIS A 55 2.42 -18.34 -24.80
C HIS A 55 0.91 -18.62 -24.93
N ILE A 56 0.25 -18.89 -23.80
CA ILE A 56 -1.19 -19.13 -23.76
C ILE A 56 -1.92 -17.78 -23.79
N ASP A 57 -2.81 -17.60 -24.77
CA ASP A 57 -3.70 -16.44 -24.82
C ASP A 57 -4.87 -16.63 -23.85
N LEU A 58 -4.71 -16.11 -22.64
CA LEU A 58 -5.70 -16.23 -21.55
C LEU A 58 -6.97 -15.44 -21.84
N LEU A 59 -6.89 -14.32 -22.57
CA LEU A 59 -8.07 -13.54 -22.96
C LEU A 59 -8.94 -14.36 -23.91
N SER A 60 -8.32 -14.96 -24.93
CA SER A 60 -9.02 -15.84 -25.86
C SER A 60 -9.58 -17.07 -25.14
N ALA A 61 -8.80 -17.70 -24.26
CA ALA A 61 -9.25 -18.84 -23.47
C ALA A 61 -10.47 -18.52 -22.59
N LEU A 62 -10.50 -17.34 -21.94
CA LEU A 62 -11.63 -16.87 -21.15
C LEU A 62 -12.87 -16.63 -22.00
N CYS A 63 -12.72 -15.99 -23.16
CA CYS A 63 -13.82 -15.79 -24.11
C CYS A 63 -14.41 -17.14 -24.58
N THR A 64 -13.57 -18.10 -24.98
CA THR A 64 -14.01 -19.43 -25.40
C THR A 64 -14.65 -20.23 -24.26
N ALA A 65 -14.15 -20.10 -23.03
CA ALA A 65 -14.75 -20.74 -21.86
C ALA A 65 -16.15 -20.17 -21.57
N SER A 66 -16.30 -18.85 -21.65
CA SER A 66 -17.55 -18.13 -21.38
C SER A 66 -18.61 -18.34 -22.46
N ALA A 67 -18.20 -18.55 -23.72
CA ALA A 67 -19.10 -18.69 -24.86
C ALA A 67 -19.83 -20.05 -24.93
N GLY A 68 -19.47 -21.05 -24.12
CA GLY A 68 -20.18 -22.32 -23.97
C GLY A 68 -20.61 -23.01 -25.28
N ASN A 69 -19.76 -23.86 -25.88
CA ASN A 69 -20.13 -24.81 -26.96
C ASN A 69 -21.09 -24.28 -28.05
N VAL A 70 -20.94 -23.04 -28.51
CA VAL A 70 -21.60 -22.61 -29.75
C VAL A 70 -20.79 -23.17 -30.92
N THR A 71 -21.25 -24.29 -31.46
CA THR A 71 -20.80 -24.80 -32.75
C THR A 71 -21.33 -23.86 -33.84
N SER A 72 -20.53 -22.88 -34.26
CA SER A 72 -20.68 -22.26 -35.57
C SER A 72 -19.44 -22.54 -36.40
N GLU A 73 -19.51 -23.62 -37.18
CA GLU A 73 -18.65 -23.82 -38.35
C GLU A 73 -18.86 -22.64 -39.30
N SER A 74 -17.93 -21.69 -39.29
CA SER A 74 -17.43 -20.97 -40.48
C SER A 74 -16.66 -19.71 -40.07
N SER A 75 -15.34 -19.81 -40.05
CA SER A 75 -14.47 -18.80 -40.69
C SER A 75 -13.03 -19.27 -40.62
N SER A 76 -12.46 -19.47 -41.79
CA SER A 76 -11.07 -19.81 -42.02
C SER A 76 -10.18 -18.59 -41.78
N THR A 77 -9.57 -18.53 -40.61
CA THR A 77 -8.30 -17.81 -40.39
C THR A 77 -7.51 -18.55 -39.31
N SER A 78 -6.26 -18.85 -39.64
CA SER A 78 -5.36 -19.76 -38.93
C SER A 78 -4.88 -19.22 -37.58
N GLN A 79 -5.58 -19.61 -36.51
CA GLN A 79 -5.04 -20.15 -35.24
C GLN A 79 -6.23 -20.45 -34.30
N PRO A 80 -6.58 -21.72 -34.05
CA PRO A 80 -7.52 -22.03 -32.98
C PRO A 80 -6.73 -21.94 -31.66
N SER A 81 -6.91 -20.86 -30.91
CA SER A 81 -6.52 -20.77 -29.50
C SER A 81 -7.34 -21.81 -28.73
N ALA A 82 -6.78 -23.02 -28.61
CA ALA A 82 -7.45 -24.12 -27.96
C ALA A 82 -7.62 -23.81 -26.47
N ARG A 83 -8.89 -23.78 -26.02
CA ARG A 83 -9.24 -23.72 -24.59
C ARG A 83 -8.42 -24.77 -23.81
N PRO A 84 -7.74 -24.40 -22.72
CA PRO A 84 -6.94 -25.34 -21.95
C PRO A 84 -7.82 -26.46 -21.41
N SER A 85 -7.27 -27.68 -21.35
CA SER A 85 -7.95 -28.79 -20.66
C SER A 85 -8.07 -28.49 -19.17
N ALA A 86 -9.00 -29.15 -18.47
CA ALA A 86 -9.16 -28.96 -17.01
C ALA A 86 -7.85 -29.26 -16.24
N GLN A 87 -7.12 -30.30 -16.63
CA GLN A 87 -5.84 -30.64 -16.03
C GLN A 87 -4.77 -29.59 -16.33
N GLN A 88 -4.68 -29.12 -17.58
CA GLN A 88 -3.73 -28.08 -17.94
C GLN A 88 -4.00 -26.78 -17.18
N LEU A 89 -5.27 -26.37 -17.04
CA LEU A 89 -5.63 -25.18 -16.27
C LEU A 89 -5.24 -25.31 -14.80
N HIS A 90 -5.49 -26.50 -14.21
CA HIS A 90 -5.09 -26.81 -12.85
C HIS A 90 -3.56 -26.69 -12.68
N ASP A 91 -2.78 -27.32 -13.56
CA ASP A 91 -1.33 -27.34 -13.46
C ASP A 91 -0.72 -25.94 -13.64
N LEU A 92 -1.27 -25.13 -14.57
CA LEU A 92 -0.88 -23.73 -14.74
C LEU A 92 -1.12 -22.92 -13.47
N LEU A 93 -2.32 -23.02 -12.89
CA LEU A 93 -2.66 -22.28 -11.68
C LEU A 93 -1.79 -22.69 -10.49
N LYS A 94 -1.53 -23.99 -10.36
CA LYS A 94 -0.65 -24.54 -9.32
C LYS A 94 0.77 -23.98 -9.43
N ASP A 95 1.35 -24.04 -10.61
CA ASP A 95 2.73 -23.61 -10.82
C ASP A 95 2.87 -22.09 -10.66
N ASP A 96 1.89 -21.31 -11.13
CA ASP A 96 1.89 -19.86 -10.99
C ASP A 96 1.75 -19.40 -9.54
N LEU A 97 0.88 -20.07 -8.76
CA LEU A 97 0.80 -19.85 -7.31
C LEU A 97 2.13 -20.16 -6.64
N ALA A 98 2.78 -21.27 -7.00
CA ALA A 98 4.09 -21.62 -6.45
C ALA A 98 5.17 -20.58 -6.77
N ILE A 99 5.16 -20.00 -7.97
CA ILE A 99 6.06 -18.90 -8.36
C ILE A 99 5.80 -17.66 -7.49
N ARG A 100 4.52 -17.26 -7.36
CA ARG A 100 4.13 -16.09 -6.56
C ARG A 100 4.51 -16.27 -5.09
N ASP A 101 4.20 -17.43 -4.52
CA ASP A 101 4.44 -17.75 -3.11
C ASP A 101 5.95 -17.80 -2.80
N ARG A 102 6.79 -18.16 -3.78
CA ARG A 102 8.26 -18.08 -3.67
C ARG A 102 8.80 -16.66 -3.86
N LEU A 103 8.17 -15.83 -4.67
CA LEU A 103 8.65 -14.49 -5.04
C LEU A 103 8.29 -13.41 -4.01
N GLU A 104 7.07 -13.43 -3.48
CA GLU A 104 6.59 -12.38 -2.57
C GLU A 104 7.38 -12.26 -1.26
N PRO A 105 7.85 -13.34 -0.60
CA PRO A 105 8.76 -13.22 0.55
C PRO A 105 10.05 -12.48 0.22
N VAL A 106 10.59 -12.65 -0.99
CA VAL A 106 11.79 -11.95 -1.46
C VAL A 106 11.49 -10.45 -1.56
N ILE A 107 10.41 -10.07 -2.26
CA ILE A 107 9.99 -8.66 -2.41
C ILE A 107 9.73 -8.02 -1.03
N ALA A 108 9.05 -8.73 -0.12
CA ALA A 108 8.73 -8.24 1.20
C ALA A 108 9.99 -7.95 2.05
N GLN A 109 11.08 -8.67 1.83
CA GLN A 109 12.34 -8.48 2.54
C GLN A 109 13.19 -7.33 1.97
N CYS A 110 13.03 -7.01 0.68
CA CYS A 110 13.83 -6.00 -0.01
C CYS A 110 13.81 -4.63 0.68
N ASN A 111 12.61 -4.14 1.05
CA ASN A 111 12.43 -2.84 1.71
C ASN A 111 13.23 -2.75 3.01
N SER A 112 13.11 -3.77 3.87
CA SER A 112 13.82 -3.79 5.15
C SER A 112 15.32 -3.81 4.90
N THR A 113 15.80 -4.75 4.07
CA THR A 113 17.23 -4.91 3.78
C THR A 113 17.84 -3.62 3.25
N PHE A 114 17.20 -2.96 2.28
CA PHE A 114 17.69 -1.73 1.69
C PHE A 114 17.75 -0.55 2.67
N MET A 115 16.74 -0.43 3.54
CA MET A 115 16.66 0.64 4.54
C MET A 115 17.61 0.41 5.73
N THR A 116 17.98 -0.85 6.00
CA THR A 116 18.93 -1.22 7.05
C THR A 116 20.35 -1.48 6.56
N ASP A 117 20.60 -1.37 5.25
CA ASP A 117 21.93 -1.44 4.64
C ASP A 117 22.72 -0.14 4.90
N PHE A 118 23.21 0.00 6.13
CA PHE A 118 23.95 1.19 6.58
C PHE A 118 25.33 1.32 5.92
N ASP A 119 25.89 0.19 5.49
CA ASP A 119 27.17 0.11 4.77
C ASP A 119 27.04 0.45 3.28
N ARG A 120 25.80 0.65 2.79
CA ARG A 120 25.47 1.03 1.40
C ARG A 120 26.02 0.04 0.37
N LEU A 121 26.02 -1.24 0.72
CA LEU A 121 26.39 -2.33 -0.21
C LEU A 121 25.37 -2.45 -1.35
N ILE A 122 24.11 -2.11 -1.08
CA ILE A 122 23.03 -2.06 -2.04
C ILE A 122 22.92 -0.63 -2.56
N ALA A 123 23.46 -0.38 -3.75
CA ALA A 123 23.43 0.91 -4.43
C ALA A 123 22.08 1.21 -5.09
N SER A 124 21.32 0.18 -5.51
CA SER A 124 20.16 0.32 -6.38
C SER A 124 18.97 -0.53 -5.93
N TYR A 125 17.77 0.06 -5.99
CA TYR A 125 16.47 -0.56 -5.69
C TYR A 125 15.74 -1.06 -6.94
N ARG A 126 16.42 -1.10 -8.09
CA ARG A 126 15.80 -1.47 -9.37
C ARG A 126 15.32 -2.92 -9.41
N LEU A 127 16.07 -3.86 -8.84
CA LEU A 127 15.68 -5.28 -8.83
C LEU A 127 14.34 -5.51 -8.09
N PRO A 128 14.14 -5.06 -6.84
CA PRO A 128 12.84 -5.17 -6.17
C PRO A 128 11.68 -4.59 -6.99
N ARG A 129 11.91 -3.45 -7.66
CA ARG A 129 10.93 -2.80 -8.54
C ARG A 129 10.57 -3.70 -9.74
N ALA A 130 11.57 -4.29 -10.38
CA ALA A 130 11.37 -5.20 -11.51
C ALA A 130 10.64 -6.50 -11.09
N LEU A 131 10.97 -7.03 -9.91
CA LEU A 131 10.27 -8.20 -9.36
C LEU A 131 8.81 -7.88 -9.04
N ALA A 132 8.52 -6.73 -8.44
CA ALA A 132 7.15 -6.28 -8.19
C ALA A 132 6.38 -6.02 -9.49
N TYR A 133 7.00 -5.44 -10.51
CA TYR A 133 6.41 -5.29 -11.84
C TYR A 133 5.99 -6.65 -12.44
N ALA A 134 6.89 -7.64 -12.41
CA ALA A 134 6.61 -8.98 -12.91
C ALA A 134 5.52 -9.70 -12.07
N ASN A 135 5.54 -9.53 -10.75
CA ASN A 135 4.57 -10.17 -9.84
C ASN A 135 3.14 -9.65 -10.05
N ARG A 136 2.96 -8.38 -10.41
CA ARG A 136 1.63 -7.82 -10.74
C ARG A 136 1.00 -8.49 -11.94
N ARG A 137 1.80 -8.70 -12.99
CA ARG A 137 1.39 -9.43 -14.20
C ARG A 137 1.08 -10.90 -13.89
N LEU A 138 1.90 -11.55 -13.04
CA LEU A 138 1.61 -12.90 -12.54
C LEU A 138 0.28 -12.96 -11.78
N CYS A 139 -0.03 -11.93 -10.98
CA CYS A 139 -1.31 -11.86 -10.25
C CYS A 139 -2.50 -11.73 -11.22
N ASP A 140 -2.37 -10.98 -12.31
CA ASP A 140 -3.39 -10.91 -13.36
C ASP A 140 -3.57 -12.26 -14.06
N GLU A 141 -2.47 -12.96 -14.37
CA GLU A 141 -2.46 -14.31 -14.96
C GLU A 141 -3.15 -15.34 -14.06
N ILE A 142 -2.82 -15.37 -12.76
CA ILE A 142 -3.49 -16.22 -11.75
C ILE A 142 -4.98 -15.91 -11.69
N ALA A 143 -5.36 -14.63 -11.71
CA ALA A 143 -6.76 -14.22 -11.67
C ALA A 143 -7.51 -14.63 -12.94
N MET A 144 -6.88 -14.54 -14.12
CA MET A 144 -7.41 -15.04 -15.38
C MET A 144 -7.62 -16.55 -15.35
N LEU A 145 -6.63 -17.33 -14.91
CA LEU A 145 -6.74 -18.79 -14.79
C LEU A 145 -7.90 -19.21 -13.88
N ARG A 146 -8.06 -18.51 -12.75
CA ARG A 146 -9.19 -18.71 -11.84
C ARG A 146 -10.54 -18.44 -12.52
N GLN A 147 -10.67 -17.32 -13.24
CA GLN A 147 -11.92 -17.00 -13.94
C GLN A 147 -12.21 -17.92 -15.12
N ILE A 148 -11.18 -18.39 -15.83
CA ILE A 148 -11.34 -19.43 -16.85
C ILE A 148 -11.95 -20.66 -16.19
N GLY A 149 -11.42 -21.12 -15.05
CA GLY A 149 -11.97 -22.31 -14.38
C GLY A 149 -13.40 -22.14 -13.87
N VAL A 150 -13.79 -20.93 -13.46
CA VAL A 150 -15.18 -20.57 -13.17
C VAL A 150 -16.05 -20.69 -14.42
N ALA A 151 -15.63 -20.09 -15.54
CA ALA A 151 -16.34 -20.17 -16.82
C ALA A 151 -16.42 -21.60 -17.36
N MET A 152 -15.43 -22.44 -17.04
CA MET A 152 -15.42 -23.87 -17.36
C MET A 152 -16.32 -24.72 -16.43
N GLY A 153 -16.82 -24.15 -15.32
CA GLY A 153 -17.62 -24.85 -14.31
C GLY A 153 -16.82 -25.81 -13.44
N LEU A 154 -15.49 -25.65 -13.35
CA LEU A 154 -14.61 -26.52 -12.55
C LEU A 154 -14.68 -26.18 -11.06
N TRP A 155 -14.80 -24.88 -10.75
CA TRP A 155 -14.89 -24.35 -9.40
C TRP A 155 -15.70 -23.06 -9.35
N THR A 156 -16.09 -22.66 -8.14
CA THR A 156 -16.60 -21.32 -7.83
C THR A 156 -15.61 -20.61 -6.91
N ILE A 157 -15.66 -19.27 -6.86
CA ILE A 157 -14.77 -18.44 -6.04
C ILE A 157 -15.59 -17.69 -5.02
N THR A 158 -15.17 -17.75 -3.76
CA THR A 158 -15.72 -16.92 -2.67
C THR A 158 -14.60 -16.11 -2.03
N GLU A 159 -14.85 -14.83 -1.78
CA GLU A 159 -13.93 -13.97 -1.02
C GLU A 159 -14.12 -14.20 0.48
N GLU A 160 -13.11 -14.75 1.15
CA GLU A 160 -13.16 -15.06 2.58
C GLU A 160 -12.17 -14.19 3.36
N ARG A 161 -12.66 -13.48 4.38
CA ARG A 161 -11.79 -12.77 5.33
C ARG A 161 -11.20 -13.78 6.32
N ARG A 162 -9.92 -14.10 6.15
CA ARG A 162 -9.14 -15.00 7.01
C ARG A 162 -8.22 -14.20 7.92
N GLU A 163 -8.74 -13.87 9.11
CA GLU A 163 -8.12 -12.97 10.08
C GLU A 163 -7.75 -11.59 9.50
N ARG A 164 -6.54 -11.47 8.96
CA ARG A 164 -5.90 -10.22 8.57
C ARG A 164 -6.11 -9.85 7.12
N VAL A 165 -6.39 -10.82 6.25
CA VAL A 165 -6.48 -10.64 4.80
C VAL A 165 -7.72 -11.32 4.26
N THR A 166 -8.25 -10.77 3.17
CA THR A 166 -9.28 -11.42 2.36
C THR A 166 -8.58 -12.18 1.25
N VAL A 167 -8.96 -13.44 1.04
CA VAL A 167 -8.40 -14.30 -0.01
C VAL A 167 -9.52 -14.96 -0.82
N PRO A 168 -9.30 -15.19 -2.12
CA PRO A 168 -10.20 -15.99 -2.93
C PRO A 168 -10.05 -17.47 -2.56
N VAL A 169 -11.18 -18.13 -2.32
CA VAL A 169 -11.24 -19.56 -1.96
C VAL A 169 -11.99 -20.30 -3.05
N LEU A 170 -11.34 -21.34 -3.58
CA LEU A 170 -11.92 -22.18 -4.63
C LEU A 170 -12.79 -23.26 -3.99
N GLN A 171 -14.03 -23.37 -4.44
CA GLN A 171 -14.98 -24.42 -4.03
C GLN A 171 -15.32 -25.29 -5.24
N SER A 172 -15.55 -26.58 -5.02
CA SER A 172 -15.85 -27.52 -6.11
C SER A 172 -17.06 -27.08 -6.93
N GLY A 173 -16.91 -27.08 -8.26
CA GLY A 173 -17.99 -26.72 -9.17
C GLY A 173 -19.15 -27.71 -9.12
N SER A 174 -20.34 -27.26 -9.52
CA SER A 174 -21.57 -28.07 -9.58
C SER A 174 -21.71 -28.91 -10.86
N SER A 175 -20.75 -28.80 -11.80
CA SER A 175 -20.79 -29.46 -13.10
C SER A 175 -20.29 -30.91 -13.04
N ALA A 176 -20.79 -31.76 -13.95
CA ALA A 176 -20.18 -33.08 -14.21
C ALA A 176 -18.69 -32.97 -14.62
N ALA A 177 -18.27 -31.80 -15.13
CA ALA A 177 -16.88 -31.48 -15.45
C ALA A 177 -15.99 -31.21 -14.22
N ALA A 178 -16.58 -30.94 -13.04
CA ALA A 178 -15.85 -30.77 -11.79
C ALA A 178 -15.37 -32.10 -11.19
N GLY A 179 -15.80 -33.24 -11.76
CA GLY A 179 -15.56 -34.59 -11.25
C GLY A 179 -14.08 -34.98 -11.22
N GLY A 180 -13.36 -34.54 -10.18
CA GLY A 180 -12.02 -35.02 -9.83
C GLY A 180 -10.89 -33.99 -9.83
N VAL A 181 -11.16 -32.69 -10.05
CA VAL A 181 -10.10 -31.67 -9.92
C VAL A 181 -9.78 -31.47 -8.45
N VAL A 182 -8.53 -31.74 -8.05
CA VAL A 182 -8.03 -31.46 -6.71
C VAL A 182 -7.93 -29.95 -6.56
N LEU A 183 -8.51 -29.39 -5.50
CA LEU A 183 -8.46 -27.94 -5.26
C LEU A 183 -7.45 -27.55 -4.19
N ASP A 184 -7.06 -28.48 -3.31
CA ASP A 184 -6.25 -28.19 -2.11
C ASP A 184 -4.88 -27.61 -2.45
N ASP A 185 -4.26 -28.06 -3.55
CA ASP A 185 -2.94 -27.63 -4.01
C ASP A 185 -2.98 -26.42 -4.96
N ILE A 186 -4.17 -25.87 -5.24
CA ILE A 186 -4.39 -24.64 -6.00
C ILE A 186 -5.12 -23.56 -5.19
N GLN A 187 -5.22 -23.73 -3.87
CA GLN A 187 -5.73 -22.70 -2.97
C GLN A 187 -4.72 -21.55 -2.78
N ASP A 188 -5.24 -20.35 -2.55
CA ASP A 188 -4.41 -19.19 -2.20
C ASP A 188 -3.91 -19.29 -0.75
N CYS A 189 -2.61 -19.45 -0.54
CA CYS A 189 -2.03 -19.57 0.81
C CYS A 189 -1.65 -18.22 1.45
N THR A 190 -2.01 -17.08 0.82
CA THR A 190 -1.65 -15.73 1.30
C THR A 190 -2.05 -15.51 2.77
N SER A 191 -3.24 -15.99 3.19
CA SER A 191 -3.69 -15.85 4.57
C SER A 191 -2.75 -16.52 5.56
N ASP A 192 -2.30 -17.72 5.23
CA ASP A 192 -1.47 -18.53 6.12
C ASP A 192 -0.08 -17.90 6.25
N ILE A 193 0.49 -17.42 5.14
CA ILE A 193 1.76 -16.70 5.11
C ILE A 193 1.68 -15.42 5.95
N VAL A 194 0.66 -14.58 5.73
CA VAL A 194 0.53 -13.30 6.44
C VAL A 194 0.29 -13.51 7.93
N ASN A 195 -0.54 -14.49 8.30
CA ASN A 195 -0.82 -14.81 9.69
C ASN A 195 0.42 -15.42 10.38
N ALA A 196 1.17 -16.29 9.70
CA ALA A 196 2.44 -16.83 10.21
C ALA A 196 3.47 -15.72 10.46
N ARG A 197 3.64 -14.78 9.51
CA ARG A 197 4.52 -13.60 9.67
C ARG A 197 4.10 -12.75 10.87
N ALA A 198 2.80 -12.51 11.04
CA ALA A 198 2.28 -11.75 12.17
C ALA A 198 2.54 -12.46 13.51
N ALA A 199 2.34 -13.77 13.56
CA ALA A 199 2.61 -14.59 14.74
C ALA A 199 4.11 -14.58 15.12
N ARG A 200 5.01 -14.70 14.13
CA ARG A 200 6.47 -14.60 14.36
C ARG A 200 6.87 -13.24 14.93
N ARG A 201 6.42 -12.14 14.31
CA ARG A 201 6.67 -10.78 14.83
C ARG A 201 6.14 -10.58 16.24
N ALA A 202 4.97 -11.15 16.57
CA ALA A 202 4.43 -11.10 17.92
C ALA A 202 5.28 -11.91 18.92
N ALA A 203 5.78 -13.08 18.53
CA ALA A 203 6.67 -13.90 19.34
C ALA A 203 8.01 -13.20 19.59
N GLU A 204 8.65 -12.65 18.56
CA GLU A 204 9.88 -11.87 18.68
C GLU A 204 9.71 -10.67 19.62
N LYS A 205 8.60 -9.94 19.49
CA LYS A 205 8.30 -8.80 20.37
C LYS A 205 8.14 -9.26 21.82
N ARG A 206 7.44 -10.37 22.07
CA ARG A 206 7.32 -10.96 23.41
C ARG A 206 8.67 -11.37 23.98
N GLN A 207 9.53 -11.97 23.16
CA GLN A 207 10.88 -12.36 23.58
C GLN A 207 11.74 -11.14 23.94
N LYS A 208 11.73 -10.09 23.11
CA LYS A 208 12.42 -8.82 23.39
C LYS A 208 11.93 -8.18 24.69
N HIS A 209 10.62 -8.13 24.92
CA HIS A 209 10.08 -7.61 26.18
C HIS A 209 10.46 -8.48 27.39
N ALA A 210 10.52 -9.80 27.23
CA ALA A 210 10.97 -10.70 28.29
C ALA A 210 12.46 -10.50 28.61
N SER A 211 13.31 -10.33 27.59
CA SER A 211 14.73 -10.01 27.79
C SER A 211 14.92 -8.65 28.46
N ASP A 212 14.23 -7.60 28.01
CA ASP A 212 14.32 -6.26 28.60
C ASP A 212 13.88 -6.24 30.07
N ARG A 213 12.80 -6.98 30.39
CA ARG A 213 12.33 -7.15 31.77
C ARG A 213 13.34 -7.92 32.62
N SER A 214 14.03 -8.90 32.04
CA SER A 214 15.05 -9.69 32.72
C SER A 214 16.31 -8.85 33.01
N VAL A 215 16.76 -8.05 32.04
CA VAL A 215 17.86 -7.08 32.21
C VAL A 215 17.49 -5.99 33.23
N SER A 216 16.27 -5.47 33.18
CA SER A 216 15.79 -4.48 34.17
C SER A 216 15.79 -5.05 35.59
N ARG A 217 15.36 -6.31 35.77
CA ARG A 217 15.44 -7.02 37.06
C ARG A 217 16.88 -7.28 37.49
N ALA A 218 17.78 -7.61 36.57
CA ALA A 218 19.20 -7.81 36.87
C ALA A 218 19.88 -6.50 37.30
N ASN A 219 19.56 -5.37 36.65
CA ASN A 219 20.09 -4.06 37.01
C ASN A 219 19.53 -3.53 38.34
N LEU A 220 18.28 -3.85 38.69
CA LEU A 220 17.70 -3.56 40.01
C LEU A 220 18.24 -4.50 41.10
N GLY A 221 18.60 -5.74 40.76
CA GLY A 221 19.22 -6.70 41.68
C GLY A 221 20.67 -6.38 42.07
N GLY A 222 21.33 -5.48 41.35
CA GLY A 222 22.66 -4.96 41.68
C GLY A 222 22.67 -3.81 42.71
N VAL A 223 21.50 -3.25 43.06
CA VAL A 223 21.35 -2.11 43.99
C VAL A 223 20.91 -2.56 45.40
N THR A 224 20.98 -3.86 45.71
CA THR A 224 20.74 -4.38 47.07
C THR A 224 21.98 -5.05 47.64
N SER A 225 23.05 -4.29 47.85
CA SER A 225 23.96 -4.56 48.97
C SER A 225 23.39 -3.95 50.25
N PRO A 226 23.52 -4.62 51.41
CA PRO A 226 22.80 -4.26 52.62
C PRO A 226 23.42 -3.02 53.29
N GLY A 227 22.82 -1.86 53.08
CA GLY A 227 23.12 -0.65 53.84
C GLY A 227 22.86 0.62 53.05
N GLY A 228 21.71 1.26 53.29
CA GLY A 228 21.52 2.67 52.94
C GLY A 228 20.13 3.07 52.47
N SER A 229 19.35 3.61 53.42
CA SER A 229 18.38 4.70 53.23
C SER A 229 17.14 4.43 52.36
N THR A 230 16.03 4.14 53.04
CA THR A 230 14.66 4.37 52.58
C THR A 230 14.40 5.87 52.35
N LEU A 231 14.26 6.31 51.10
CA LEU A 231 13.59 7.57 50.79
C LEU A 231 13.04 7.50 49.36
N PHE A 232 11.79 7.98 49.23
CA PHE A 232 10.90 7.99 48.05
C PHE A 232 9.99 6.77 47.91
N ASP A 233 9.11 6.64 48.90
CA ASP A 233 7.74 6.15 48.73
C ASP A 233 6.88 7.29 48.14
N TYR A 234 6.31 7.07 46.96
CA TYR A 234 5.11 7.75 46.49
C TYR A 234 4.17 6.71 45.88
N GLY A 235 3.50 5.96 46.77
CA GLY A 235 2.04 5.81 46.74
C GLY A 235 1.41 5.24 45.46
N SER A 236 1.72 3.99 45.12
CA SER A 236 0.82 3.17 44.28
C SER A 236 -0.23 2.50 45.18
N GLY A 237 -1.30 3.23 45.50
CA GLY A 237 -2.46 2.71 46.23
C GLY A 237 -3.38 1.88 45.33
N SER A 238 -3.04 0.61 45.12
CA SER A 238 -3.98 -0.40 44.62
C SER A 238 -4.74 -0.98 45.81
N THR A 239 -5.90 -0.43 46.14
CA THR A 239 -6.88 -1.09 46.99
C THR A 239 -8.01 -1.64 46.13
N GLY A 240 -8.04 -2.96 46.01
CA GLY A 240 -9.17 -3.69 45.45
C GLY A 240 -10.40 -3.47 46.33
N SER A 241 -11.47 -2.97 45.72
CA SER A 241 -12.83 -3.10 46.25
C SER A 241 -13.71 -3.58 45.11
N ALA A 242 -13.99 -4.88 45.12
CA ALA A 242 -14.94 -5.53 44.24
C ALA A 242 -16.36 -5.13 44.69
N ASN A 243 -16.90 -4.09 44.08
CA ASN A 243 -18.33 -3.81 43.96
C ASN A 243 -18.53 -2.72 42.89
N GLY A 244 -18.51 -3.13 41.62
CA GLY A 244 -18.69 -2.24 40.48
C GLY A 244 -20.00 -2.55 39.76
N THR A 245 -20.99 -1.68 39.91
CA THR A 245 -22.12 -1.53 38.98
C THR A 245 -21.61 -1.27 37.56
N GLN A 246 -22.36 -1.73 36.54
CA GLN A 246 -21.98 -1.70 35.11
C GLN A 246 -21.49 -0.34 34.60
N GLU A 247 -21.94 0.77 35.18
CA GLU A 247 -21.55 2.14 34.80
C GLU A 247 -20.04 2.42 35.03
N ASN A 248 -19.45 1.92 36.13
CA ASN A 248 -18.02 2.13 36.43
C ASN A 248 -17.08 1.36 35.48
N ALA A 249 -17.57 0.28 34.85
CA ALA A 249 -16.77 -0.52 33.92
C ALA A 249 -16.68 0.13 32.53
N VAL A 250 -17.72 0.86 32.12
CA VAL A 250 -17.75 1.59 30.85
C VAL A 250 -16.76 2.76 30.88
N ASP A 251 -16.76 3.54 31.96
CA ASP A 251 -15.81 4.65 32.17
C ASP A 251 -14.36 4.17 32.22
N GLN A 252 -14.06 3.04 32.86
CA GLN A 252 -12.72 2.45 32.87
C GLN A 252 -12.26 1.99 31.48
N LYS A 253 -13.18 1.43 30.67
CA LYS A 253 -12.84 0.98 29.30
C LYS A 253 -12.58 2.16 28.37
N GLN A 254 -13.37 3.23 28.48
CA GLN A 254 -13.19 4.44 27.65
C GLN A 254 -11.95 5.23 28.05
N THR A 255 -11.69 5.40 29.34
CA THR A 255 -10.44 6.01 29.84
C THR A 255 -9.20 5.20 29.43
N SER A 256 -9.27 3.86 29.47
CA SER A 256 -8.19 3.00 28.96
C SER A 256 -7.97 3.20 27.46
N ARG A 257 -9.04 3.16 26.64
CA ARG A 257 -8.98 3.41 25.18
C ARG A 257 -8.32 4.77 24.89
N LEU A 258 -8.75 5.81 25.59
CA LEU A 258 -8.22 7.17 25.44
C LEU A 258 -6.74 7.25 25.82
N SER A 259 -6.34 6.61 26.92
CA SER A 259 -4.95 6.58 27.37
C SER A 259 -4.03 5.91 26.35
N GLU A 260 -4.48 4.81 25.73
CA GLU A 260 -3.74 4.10 24.70
C GLU A 260 -3.69 4.89 23.38
N TYR A 261 -4.81 5.51 23.01
CA TYR A 261 -4.93 6.36 21.83
C TYR A 261 -3.91 7.52 21.87
N ARG A 262 -3.72 8.13 23.05
CA ARG A 262 -2.82 9.27 23.29
C ARG A 262 -1.36 8.90 23.56
N LYS A 263 -0.99 7.63 23.72
CA LYS A 263 0.44 7.24 23.87
C LYS A 263 1.26 7.65 22.66
N SER A 264 2.53 7.99 22.87
CA SER A 264 3.48 8.27 21.78
C SER A 264 3.50 7.11 20.79
N ASP A 265 3.40 7.43 19.51
CA ASP A 265 3.33 6.46 18.40
C ASP A 265 4.52 6.73 17.48
N TRP A 266 5.04 5.69 16.84
CA TRP A 266 6.12 5.83 15.84
C TRP A 266 5.67 6.70 14.66
N ARG A 267 4.34 6.80 14.41
CA ARG A 267 3.72 7.71 13.44
C ARG A 267 3.96 9.19 13.73
N ASP A 268 4.31 9.54 14.97
CA ASP A 268 4.58 10.94 15.33
C ASP A 268 5.79 11.52 14.57
N ALA A 269 6.64 10.66 13.99
CA ALA A 269 7.72 11.07 13.11
C ALA A 269 7.23 11.75 11.82
N TYR A 270 5.97 11.54 11.40
CA TYR A 270 5.38 12.17 10.22
C TYR A 270 4.69 13.50 10.52
N LEU A 271 4.56 13.89 11.80
CA LEU A 271 3.93 15.15 12.13
C LEU A 271 4.71 16.33 11.55
N PRO A 272 4.01 17.38 11.08
CA PRO A 272 4.67 18.57 10.57
C PRO A 272 5.43 19.33 11.66
N GLY A 273 6.42 20.11 11.23
CA GLY A 273 7.11 21.09 12.05
C GLY A 273 6.25 22.34 12.26
N ARG A 274 6.63 23.19 13.23
CA ARG A 274 5.94 24.47 13.50
C ARG A 274 6.06 25.48 12.33
N ASP A 275 7.09 25.31 11.52
CA ASP A 275 7.49 26.15 10.41
C ASP A 275 7.10 25.58 9.04
N VAL A 276 6.29 24.50 9.00
CA VAL A 276 5.77 23.97 7.74
C VAL A 276 4.99 25.06 6.99
N ASP A 277 5.32 25.26 5.72
CA ASP A 277 4.66 26.23 4.86
C ASP A 277 4.40 25.63 3.48
N ASN A 278 5.41 25.58 2.62
CA ASN A 278 5.25 25.07 1.26
C ASN A 278 5.21 23.54 1.26
N VAL A 279 4.06 22.97 0.90
CA VAL A 279 3.86 21.52 0.80
C VAL A 279 3.21 21.12 -0.51
N MET A 280 3.47 19.90 -0.95
CA MET A 280 2.75 19.26 -2.06
C MET A 280 1.83 18.19 -1.48
N GLY A 281 0.53 18.33 -1.62
CA GLY A 281 -0.38 17.22 -1.33
C GLY A 281 -0.32 16.21 -2.47
N ILE A 282 -0.48 14.93 -2.13
CA ILE A 282 -0.59 13.85 -3.10
C ILE A 282 -1.49 12.74 -2.57
N ASP A 283 -2.28 12.17 -3.47
CA ASP A 283 -3.10 11.00 -3.24
C ASP A 283 -3.15 10.12 -4.51
N ILE A 284 -3.27 8.81 -4.33
CA ILE A 284 -3.25 7.82 -5.40
C ILE A 284 -4.43 6.86 -5.32
N GLU A 285 -5.06 6.60 -6.47
CA GLU A 285 -6.02 5.51 -6.60
C GLU A 285 -5.38 4.30 -7.25
N THR A 286 -5.78 3.12 -6.79
CA THR A 286 -5.13 1.87 -7.15
C THR A 286 -6.16 0.75 -7.36
N THR A 287 -5.77 -0.32 -8.05
CA THR A 287 -6.66 -1.49 -8.24
C THR A 287 -6.78 -2.40 -7.01
N GLY A 288 -6.14 -2.03 -5.90
CA GLY A 288 -6.19 -2.73 -4.61
C GLY A 288 -5.05 -2.26 -3.70
N THR A 289 -4.78 -2.96 -2.60
CA THR A 289 -3.96 -2.38 -1.52
C THR A 289 -2.49 -2.82 -1.48
N ASP A 290 -2.11 -3.87 -2.21
CA ASP A 290 -0.74 -4.39 -2.20
C ASP A 290 0.06 -3.89 -3.41
N PRO A 291 1.08 -3.03 -3.21
CA PRO A 291 1.86 -2.45 -4.31
C PRO A 291 2.64 -3.48 -5.15
N ALA A 292 2.83 -4.70 -4.66
CA ALA A 292 3.45 -5.79 -5.42
C ALA A 292 2.44 -6.64 -6.22
N ARG A 293 1.13 -6.39 -6.08
CA ARG A 293 0.05 -7.13 -6.75
C ARG A 293 -0.86 -6.26 -7.62
N VAL A 294 -0.88 -4.93 -7.42
CA VAL A 294 -1.87 -4.03 -8.04
C VAL A 294 -1.27 -2.78 -8.68
N TYR A 295 -2.08 -2.07 -9.47
CA TYR A 295 -1.64 -0.94 -10.29
C TYR A 295 -2.11 0.40 -9.72
N ILE A 296 -1.29 1.44 -9.90
CA ILE A 296 -1.71 2.83 -9.74
C ILE A 296 -2.53 3.22 -10.98
N ILE A 297 -3.73 3.74 -10.77
CA ILE A 297 -4.68 4.11 -11.84
C ILE A 297 -4.97 5.61 -11.86
N ASP A 298 -4.79 6.32 -10.75
CA ASP A 298 -4.97 7.77 -10.66
C ASP A 298 -3.93 8.34 -9.71
N VAL A 299 -3.36 9.50 -10.04
CA VAL A 299 -2.50 10.27 -9.14
C VAL A 299 -2.92 11.72 -9.23
N GLY A 300 -3.35 12.28 -8.12
CA GLY A 300 -3.59 13.71 -8.00
C GLY A 300 -2.55 14.37 -7.11
N PHE A 301 -2.15 15.58 -7.48
CA PHE A 301 -1.32 16.40 -6.63
C PHE A 301 -1.62 17.88 -6.84
N GLU A 302 -1.41 18.66 -5.78
CA GLU A 302 -1.46 20.11 -5.79
C GLU A 302 -0.53 20.66 -4.71
N TYR A 303 -0.26 21.95 -4.79
CA TYR A 303 0.61 22.66 -3.86
C TYR A 303 -0.22 23.62 -3.02
N MET A 304 0.19 23.80 -1.76
CA MET A 304 -0.43 24.78 -0.89
C MET A 304 0.59 25.30 0.11
N ASN A 305 0.51 26.60 0.39
CA ASN A 305 1.27 27.23 1.46
C ASN A 305 0.42 27.19 2.73
N MET A 306 0.93 26.58 3.80
CA MET A 306 0.21 26.42 5.08
C MET A 306 0.16 27.72 5.88
N ILE A 307 1.08 28.65 5.63
CA ILE A 307 1.23 29.92 6.35
C ILE A 307 1.19 31.09 5.40
N SER A 308 2.08 31.11 4.42
CA SER A 308 2.18 32.22 3.49
C SER A 308 1.02 32.21 2.50
N PRO A 309 0.69 33.37 1.88
CA PRO A 309 -0.30 33.41 0.82
C PRO A 309 0.13 32.55 -0.38
N ARG A 310 -0.85 32.11 -1.16
CA ARG A 310 -0.63 31.54 -2.50
C ARG A 310 0.30 32.44 -3.33
N PRO A 311 1.29 31.90 -4.06
CA PRO A 311 2.14 32.69 -4.94
C PRO A 311 1.32 33.41 -6.02
N ALA A 312 1.61 34.70 -6.24
CA ALA A 312 0.81 35.55 -7.14
C ALA A 312 0.91 35.15 -8.61
N ASP A 313 2.01 34.49 -9.00
CA ASP A 313 2.29 33.97 -10.33
C ASP A 313 1.91 32.50 -10.50
N ALA A 314 1.34 31.87 -9.46
CA ALA A 314 0.98 30.46 -9.51
C ALA A 314 -0.13 30.21 -10.55
N PRO A 315 0.00 29.15 -11.39
CA PRO A 315 -1.02 28.81 -12.38
C PRO A 315 -2.39 28.65 -11.74
N ALA A 316 -3.42 29.21 -12.37
CA ALA A 316 -4.81 29.08 -11.96
C ALA A 316 -5.64 28.41 -13.09
N GLY A 317 -6.83 27.91 -12.75
CA GLY A 317 -7.81 27.46 -13.74
C GLY A 317 -7.91 25.95 -13.95
N TYR A 318 -7.28 25.13 -13.10
CA TYR A 318 -7.64 23.71 -13.06
C TYR A 318 -9.06 23.55 -12.50
N GLN A 319 -9.87 22.71 -13.13
CA GLN A 319 -11.21 22.39 -12.68
C GLN A 319 -11.21 21.00 -12.04
N TYR A 320 -11.56 20.95 -10.76
CA TYR A 320 -11.90 19.69 -10.10
C TYR A 320 -13.10 19.03 -10.80
N GLU A 321 -13.24 17.72 -10.64
CA GLU A 321 -14.33 16.97 -11.25
C GLU A 321 -15.71 17.47 -10.78
N GLN A 322 -15.77 17.96 -9.54
CA GLN A 322 -16.98 18.54 -8.96
C GLN A 322 -16.83 20.05 -8.73
N GLY A 323 -17.83 20.83 -9.17
CA GLY A 323 -17.79 22.29 -9.11
C GLY A 323 -17.94 22.91 -7.72
N TYR A 324 -18.12 22.09 -6.67
CA TYR A 324 -18.18 22.56 -5.28
C TYR A 324 -16.82 22.58 -4.59
N TYR A 325 -15.76 22.08 -5.23
CA TYR A 325 -14.39 22.27 -4.76
C TYR A 325 -13.88 23.63 -5.20
N GLU A 326 -13.48 24.46 -4.24
CA GLU A 326 -12.90 25.77 -4.49
C GLU A 326 -11.39 25.70 -4.28
N ALA A 327 -10.62 26.02 -5.33
CA ALA A 327 -9.16 25.94 -5.26
C ALA A 327 -8.57 26.77 -4.11
N GLY A 328 -9.14 27.95 -3.82
CA GLY A 328 -8.65 28.84 -2.76
C GLY A 328 -7.15 29.08 -2.85
N ASP A 329 -6.43 28.68 -1.79
CA ASP A 329 -4.99 28.80 -1.69
C ASP A 329 -4.19 27.70 -2.41
N ALA A 330 -4.85 26.66 -2.92
CA ALA A 330 -4.21 25.56 -3.63
C ALA A 330 -3.82 25.96 -5.06
N TYR A 331 -2.66 25.53 -5.53
CA TYR A 331 -2.15 25.86 -6.87
C TYR A 331 -1.40 24.69 -7.50
N GLY A 332 -1.17 24.77 -8.82
CA GLY A 332 -0.41 23.74 -9.55
C GLY A 332 -1.09 22.37 -9.56
N GLN A 333 -2.42 22.34 -9.51
CA GLN A 333 -3.24 21.14 -9.59
C GLN A 333 -2.89 20.32 -10.83
N SER A 334 -2.81 19.01 -10.64
CA SER A 334 -2.62 18.06 -11.73
C SER A 334 -3.20 16.72 -11.33
N ARG A 335 -3.80 16.04 -12.31
CA ARG A 335 -4.28 14.67 -12.21
C ARG A 335 -3.74 13.87 -13.38
N LEU A 336 -3.15 12.72 -13.09
CA LEU A 336 -2.65 11.78 -14.08
C LEU A 336 -3.45 10.49 -13.99
N ALA A 337 -4.08 10.10 -15.09
CA ALA A 337 -4.80 8.84 -15.19
C ALA A 337 -3.95 7.80 -15.91
N PHE A 338 -3.92 6.59 -15.37
CA PHE A 338 -3.13 5.47 -15.87
C PHE A 338 -4.01 4.29 -16.26
N GLY A 339 -3.47 3.46 -17.15
CA GLY A 339 -4.09 2.25 -17.64
C GLY A 339 -3.74 1.02 -16.82
N VAL A 340 -4.28 -0.12 -17.23
CA VAL A 340 -3.97 -1.45 -16.68
C VAL A 340 -3.75 -2.45 -17.83
N PRO A 341 -3.09 -3.61 -17.60
CA PRO A 341 -2.96 -4.66 -18.61
C PRO A 341 -4.32 -5.17 -19.09
N ALA A 342 -4.35 -5.79 -20.26
CA ALA A 342 -5.60 -6.24 -20.87
C ALA A 342 -6.30 -7.32 -20.05
N GLU A 343 -5.54 -8.22 -19.44
CA GLU A 343 -6.02 -9.24 -18.51
C GLU A 343 -6.70 -8.60 -17.29
N ASN A 344 -6.06 -7.59 -16.68
CA ASN A 344 -6.64 -6.84 -15.56
C ASN A 344 -7.93 -6.11 -15.98
N ALA A 345 -7.93 -5.44 -17.14
CA ALA A 345 -9.09 -4.76 -17.67
C ALA A 345 -10.25 -5.74 -17.98
N ALA A 346 -9.97 -6.95 -18.47
CA ALA A 346 -10.99 -7.96 -18.77
C ALA A 346 -11.69 -8.46 -17.50
N LEU A 347 -10.94 -8.63 -16.41
CA LEU A 347 -11.47 -9.04 -15.11
C LEU A 347 -12.31 -7.93 -14.47
N GLY A 348 -11.89 -6.67 -14.63
CA GLY A 348 -12.51 -5.52 -13.99
C GLY A 348 -12.35 -5.52 -12.47
N ASN A 349 -12.86 -4.47 -11.83
CA ASN A 349 -12.88 -4.38 -10.36
C ASN A 349 -14.11 -3.58 -9.89
N PRO A 350 -15.24 -4.25 -9.58
CA PRO A 350 -16.47 -3.58 -9.15
C PRO A 350 -16.27 -2.76 -7.87
N LEU A 351 -15.50 -3.26 -6.90
CA LEU A 351 -15.24 -2.56 -5.64
C LEU A 351 -14.56 -1.22 -5.89
N ILE A 352 -13.49 -1.21 -6.70
CA ILE A 352 -12.75 0.03 -7.01
C ILE A 352 -13.60 0.97 -7.87
N ARG A 353 -14.38 0.44 -8.82
CA ARG A 353 -15.30 1.27 -9.61
C ARG A 353 -16.36 1.94 -8.73
N ASP A 354 -16.95 1.20 -7.80
CA ASP A 354 -18.00 1.73 -6.95
C ASP A 354 -17.43 2.71 -5.90
N LEU A 355 -16.16 2.53 -5.50
CA LEU A 355 -15.44 3.43 -4.60
C LEU A 355 -15.00 4.74 -5.29
N THR A 356 -14.31 4.64 -6.42
CA THR A 356 -13.59 5.75 -7.10
C THR A 356 -14.33 6.33 -8.30
N GLY A 357 -15.36 5.63 -8.81
CA GLY A 357 -15.96 5.89 -10.11
C GLY A 357 -15.09 5.46 -11.31
N ILE A 358 -13.88 4.96 -11.09
CA ILE A 358 -12.95 4.56 -12.15
C ILE A 358 -13.25 3.13 -12.61
N ASP A 359 -13.71 2.98 -13.85
CA ASP A 359 -13.89 1.67 -14.47
C ASP A 359 -12.65 1.21 -15.23
N VAL A 360 -11.86 0.33 -14.61
CA VAL A 360 -10.62 -0.21 -15.20
C VAL A 360 -10.84 -0.98 -16.50
N ARG A 361 -12.07 -1.46 -16.77
CA ARG A 361 -12.38 -2.13 -18.05
C ARG A 361 -12.24 -1.17 -19.24
N THR A 362 -12.36 0.13 -18.99
CA THR A 362 -12.19 1.19 -20.00
C THR A 362 -10.76 1.71 -20.11
N ARG A 363 -9.82 1.12 -19.35
CA ARG A 363 -8.43 1.60 -19.20
C ARG A 363 -7.37 0.60 -19.66
N SER A 364 -7.73 -0.35 -20.52
CA SER A 364 -6.78 -1.29 -21.12
C SER A 364 -5.72 -0.55 -21.93
N VAL A 365 -4.45 -0.96 -21.80
CA VAL A 365 -3.34 -0.41 -22.60
C VAL A 365 -3.06 -1.21 -23.88
N ALA A 366 -3.75 -2.34 -24.10
CA ALA A 366 -3.50 -3.18 -25.27
C ALA A 366 -4.13 -2.64 -26.57
N GLU A 367 -5.11 -1.74 -26.47
CA GLU A 367 -5.73 -1.15 -27.64
C GLU A 367 -4.82 -0.07 -28.24
N ALA A 368 -4.53 -0.17 -29.54
CA ALA A 368 -3.68 0.81 -30.25
C ALA A 368 -4.24 2.26 -30.20
N ALA A 369 -5.54 2.42 -29.89
CA ALA A 369 -6.21 3.70 -29.70
C ALA A 369 -6.30 4.15 -28.23
N SER A 370 -5.76 3.36 -27.28
CA SER A 370 -5.80 3.71 -25.86
C SER A 370 -5.02 5.00 -25.60
N SER A 371 -5.66 5.94 -24.91
CA SER A 371 -5.01 7.15 -24.41
C SER A 371 -4.21 6.89 -23.13
N PHE A 372 -4.34 5.70 -22.54
CA PHE A 372 -3.72 5.34 -21.27
C PHE A 372 -2.36 4.66 -21.44
N ARG A 373 -1.52 4.81 -20.43
CA ARG A 373 -0.24 4.11 -20.29
C ARG A 373 -0.14 3.49 -18.90
N LEU A 374 0.57 2.38 -18.76
CA LEU A 374 0.94 1.84 -17.46
C LEU A 374 1.91 2.82 -16.79
N PHE A 375 1.70 3.09 -15.50
CA PHE A 375 2.60 3.98 -14.75
C PHE A 375 4.05 3.46 -14.75
N ASP A 376 4.24 2.15 -14.54
CA ASP A 376 5.55 1.48 -14.56
C ASP A 376 6.31 1.62 -15.88
N GLU A 377 5.58 1.77 -16.99
CA GLU A 377 6.11 1.86 -18.35
C GLU A 377 6.15 3.30 -18.88
N TRP A 378 5.92 4.29 -18.01
CA TRP A 378 5.96 5.70 -18.38
C TRP A 378 7.06 6.46 -17.62
N PRO A 379 8.32 6.41 -18.10
CA PRO A 379 9.46 7.06 -17.43
C PRO A 379 9.26 8.55 -17.19
N ALA A 380 8.65 9.28 -18.14
CA ALA A 380 8.41 10.71 -17.98
C ALA A 380 7.47 11.03 -16.80
N ALA A 381 6.43 10.21 -16.58
CA ALA A 381 5.54 10.37 -15.43
C ALA A 381 6.27 10.07 -14.11
N GLN A 382 7.05 8.99 -14.06
CA GLN A 382 7.85 8.64 -12.87
C GLN A 382 8.90 9.71 -12.53
N ILE A 383 9.64 10.19 -13.52
CA ILE A 383 10.65 11.25 -13.34
C ILE A 383 9.98 12.54 -12.87
N GLY A 384 8.88 12.94 -13.54
CA GLY A 384 8.14 14.15 -13.18
C GLY A 384 7.56 14.08 -11.77
N LEU A 385 7.09 12.91 -11.33
CA LEU A 385 6.61 12.71 -9.97
C LEU A 385 7.76 12.76 -8.96
N LEU A 386 8.87 12.04 -9.20
CA LEU A 386 10.02 12.04 -8.29
C LEU A 386 10.58 13.44 -8.08
N GLN A 387 10.74 14.23 -9.16
CA GLN A 387 11.23 15.61 -9.07
C GLN A 387 10.37 16.46 -8.12
N ARG A 388 9.05 16.29 -8.14
CA ARG A 388 8.14 17.02 -7.26
C ARG A 388 8.22 16.53 -5.81
N LEU A 389 8.34 15.21 -5.60
CA LEU A 389 8.51 14.60 -4.28
C LEU A 389 9.84 14.99 -3.61
N GLU A 390 10.88 15.33 -4.39
CA GLU A 390 12.16 15.84 -3.89
C GLU A 390 12.17 17.36 -3.66
N GLN A 391 11.27 18.11 -4.31
CA GLN A 391 11.29 19.57 -4.31
C GLN A 391 10.88 20.16 -2.95
N GLN A 392 9.89 19.57 -2.30
CA GLN A 392 9.35 20.00 -1.01
C GLN A 392 8.69 18.83 -0.27
N PRO A 393 8.40 18.95 1.03
CA PRO A 393 7.68 17.90 1.75
C PRO A 393 6.35 17.59 1.07
N TYR A 394 6.08 16.31 0.87
CA TYR A 394 4.77 15.89 0.40
C TYR A 394 3.88 15.48 1.57
N VAL A 395 2.59 15.72 1.43
CA VAL A 395 1.54 15.41 2.41
C VAL A 395 0.63 14.36 1.82
N ALA A 396 0.31 13.33 2.59
CA ALA A 396 -0.69 12.32 2.24
C ALA A 396 -1.46 11.89 3.51
N HIS A 397 -2.68 11.37 3.36
CA HIS A 397 -3.47 10.90 4.50
C HIS A 397 -3.27 9.38 4.64
N ASN A 398 -2.58 8.95 5.70
CA ASN A 398 -2.00 7.60 5.80
C ASN A 398 -0.86 7.36 4.81
N ALA A 399 0.09 8.31 4.77
CA ALA A 399 1.24 8.40 3.86
C ALA A 399 2.11 7.13 3.69
N ARG A 400 1.93 6.13 4.57
CA ARG A 400 2.49 4.79 4.40
C ARG A 400 2.03 4.11 3.10
N PHE A 401 0.80 4.37 2.68
CA PHE A 401 0.20 3.77 1.50
C PHE A 401 0.96 4.23 0.25
N GLU A 402 0.98 5.55 -0.01
CA GLU A 402 1.69 6.20 -1.11
C GLU A 402 3.17 5.84 -1.07
N HIS A 403 3.79 5.93 0.10
CA HIS A 403 5.19 5.56 0.28
C HIS A 403 5.49 4.13 -0.17
N SER A 404 4.62 3.16 0.16
CA SER A 404 4.80 1.76 -0.23
C SER A 404 4.68 1.54 -1.74
N PHE A 405 3.76 2.26 -2.39
CA PHE A 405 3.63 2.25 -3.85
C PHE A 405 4.83 2.89 -4.52
N PHE A 406 5.26 4.07 -4.06
CA PHE A 406 6.40 4.77 -4.67
C PHE A 406 7.71 3.99 -4.57
N MET A 407 7.93 3.27 -3.48
CA MET A 407 9.07 2.34 -3.33
C MET A 407 9.14 1.31 -4.46
N LEU A 408 8.00 0.78 -4.93
CA LEU A 408 7.93 -0.30 -5.93
C LEU A 408 7.52 0.15 -7.33
N ASN A 409 7.26 1.44 -7.54
CA ASN A 409 6.77 1.95 -8.83
C ASN A 409 7.64 3.08 -9.39
N VAL A 410 8.13 3.98 -8.54
CA VAL A 410 8.84 5.20 -8.98
C VAL A 410 10.34 4.93 -9.02
N ALA A 411 10.90 4.87 -10.24
CA ALA A 411 12.34 4.77 -10.42
C ALA A 411 13.09 5.88 -9.66
N GLY A 412 14.01 5.51 -8.76
CA GLY A 412 14.83 6.44 -7.98
C GLY A 412 14.25 6.86 -6.63
N TYR A 413 12.97 6.58 -6.35
CA TYR A 413 12.31 7.03 -5.11
C TYR A 413 12.96 6.44 -3.86
N ALA A 414 13.25 5.14 -3.86
CA ALA A 414 13.86 4.45 -2.72
C ALA A 414 15.23 5.04 -2.38
N GLU A 415 16.06 5.26 -3.41
CA GLU A 415 17.38 5.87 -3.30
C GLU A 415 17.28 7.30 -2.75
N SER A 416 16.39 8.11 -3.31
CA SER A 416 16.18 9.51 -2.91
C SER A 416 15.64 9.63 -1.48
N TYR A 417 14.71 8.77 -1.09
CA TYR A 417 14.22 8.71 0.29
C TYR A 417 15.34 8.29 1.24
N ARG A 418 16.09 7.23 0.93
CA ARG A 418 17.24 6.77 1.73
C ARG A 418 18.38 7.80 1.80
N ALA A 419 18.47 8.70 0.82
CA ALA A 419 19.41 9.83 0.81
C ALA A 419 18.92 11.04 1.63
N GLY A 420 17.69 11.02 2.16
CA GLY A 420 17.11 12.12 2.92
C GLY A 420 16.69 13.32 2.04
N LYS A 421 16.40 13.08 0.76
CA LYS A 421 15.89 14.09 -0.16
C LYS A 421 14.36 14.23 -0.09
N ILE A 422 13.68 13.16 0.28
CA ILE A 422 12.21 13.11 0.38
C ILE A 422 11.80 13.26 1.83
N THR A 423 10.85 14.16 2.08
CA THR A 423 10.24 14.38 3.40
C THR A 423 8.74 14.12 3.31
N ILE A 424 8.24 13.30 4.22
CA ILE A 424 6.86 12.81 4.21
C ILE A 424 6.11 13.36 5.41
N ILE A 425 5.01 14.07 5.17
CA ILE A 425 4.06 14.49 6.19
C ILE A 425 2.80 13.64 6.07
N ASP A 426 2.26 13.22 7.20
CA ASP A 426 1.05 12.38 7.26
C ASP A 426 -0.02 13.09 8.09
N THR A 427 -1.21 13.32 7.51
CA THR A 427 -2.32 13.97 8.21
C THR A 427 -3.10 13.02 9.12
N LEU A 428 -2.99 11.71 8.97
CA LEU A 428 -3.63 10.74 9.87
C LEU A 428 -3.14 10.90 11.33
N PRO A 429 -1.82 10.95 11.63
CA PRO A 429 -1.36 11.22 12.99
C PRO A 429 -1.72 12.63 13.45
N MET A 430 -1.90 13.62 12.56
CA MET A 430 -2.38 14.94 12.94
C MET A 430 -3.81 14.87 13.49
N SER A 431 -4.73 14.21 12.76
CA SER A 431 -6.08 13.92 13.24
C SER A 431 -6.01 13.22 14.60
N ARG A 432 -5.26 12.11 14.69
CA ARG A 432 -5.18 11.34 15.93
C ARG A 432 -4.65 12.11 17.14
N ARG A 433 -3.75 13.07 16.93
CA ARG A 433 -3.05 13.80 18.00
C ARG A 433 -3.74 15.08 18.41
N TRP A 434 -4.25 15.82 17.45
CA TRP A 434 -4.62 17.22 17.64
C TRP A 434 -6.12 17.46 17.39
N ASP A 435 -6.82 16.51 16.76
CA ASP A 435 -8.26 16.60 16.55
C ASP A 435 -9.02 15.88 17.68
N GLU A 436 -9.69 16.65 18.52
CA GLU A 436 -10.49 16.15 19.64
C GLU A 436 -11.69 15.32 19.16
N GLY A 437 -12.23 15.61 17.97
CA GLY A 437 -13.33 14.84 17.38
C GLY A 437 -12.90 13.49 16.81
N SER A 438 -11.60 13.18 16.81
CA SER A 438 -11.08 11.87 16.37
C SER A 438 -11.06 10.82 17.49
N ILE A 439 -11.36 11.20 18.74
CA ILE A 439 -11.17 10.36 19.92
C ILE A 439 -12.05 9.10 19.86
N PRO A 440 -11.57 7.93 20.33
CA PRO A 440 -12.38 6.73 20.38
C PRO A 440 -13.69 6.86 21.16
N ASP A 441 -14.76 6.36 20.57
CA ASP A 441 -16.09 6.19 21.17
C ASP A 441 -16.58 4.75 20.96
N ASP A 442 -17.88 4.51 21.13
CA ASP A 442 -18.45 3.16 20.96
C ASP A 442 -18.74 2.79 19.50
N GLU A 443 -18.93 3.77 18.62
CA GLU A 443 -19.05 3.55 17.16
C GLU A 443 -17.66 3.34 16.53
N HIS A 444 -16.66 4.06 17.04
CA HIS A 444 -15.29 4.12 16.55
C HIS A 444 -14.30 3.79 17.69
N PRO A 445 -14.16 2.51 18.10
CA PRO A 445 -13.33 2.12 19.25
C PRO A 445 -11.83 2.41 19.11
N TYR A 446 -11.38 2.77 17.90
CA TYR A 446 -10.00 3.16 17.60
C TYR A 446 -9.88 4.63 17.12
N GLY A 447 -10.95 5.41 17.24
CA GLY A 447 -11.03 6.79 16.77
C GLY A 447 -11.35 6.88 15.27
N ASN A 448 -12.09 7.92 14.88
CA ASN A 448 -12.45 8.16 13.48
C ASN A 448 -11.44 9.12 12.81
N ASN A 449 -10.46 8.53 12.12
CA ASN A 449 -9.39 9.24 11.44
C ASN A 449 -9.42 8.98 9.93
N THR A 450 -10.59 8.73 9.34
CA THR A 450 -10.69 8.69 7.87
C THR A 450 -10.47 10.08 7.30
N LEU A 451 -10.07 10.17 6.04
CA LEU A 451 -9.93 11.47 5.37
C LEU A 451 -11.28 12.18 5.30
N ASP A 452 -12.36 11.49 4.89
CA ASP A 452 -13.73 12.01 4.92
C ASP A 452 -14.08 12.70 6.26
N ALA A 453 -13.90 11.99 7.38
CA ALA A 453 -14.28 12.49 8.69
C ALA A 453 -13.35 13.62 9.17
N TYR A 454 -12.05 13.51 8.90
CA TYR A 454 -11.10 14.57 9.22
C TYR A 454 -11.40 15.84 8.41
N ALA A 455 -11.65 15.73 7.11
CA ALA A 455 -11.97 16.85 6.24
C ALA A 455 -13.24 17.58 6.68
N LYS A 456 -14.30 16.84 7.05
CA LYS A 456 -15.55 17.41 7.58
C LYS A 456 -15.33 18.20 8.87
N ARG A 457 -14.67 17.60 9.85
CA ARG A 457 -14.39 18.26 11.14
C ARG A 457 -13.53 19.51 11.01
N GLN A 458 -12.64 19.55 10.02
CA GLN A 458 -11.80 20.73 9.75
C GLN A 458 -12.44 21.70 8.73
N GLY A 459 -13.69 21.48 8.32
CA GLY A 459 -14.42 22.37 7.41
C GLY A 459 -13.88 22.41 5.98
N ALA A 460 -13.14 21.37 5.56
CA ALA A 460 -12.66 21.19 4.19
C ALA A 460 -13.66 20.47 3.28
N LEU A 461 -14.60 19.73 3.88
CA LEU A 461 -15.65 19.01 3.18
C LEU A 461 -16.98 19.28 3.89
N ASP A 462 -18.03 19.56 3.13
CA ASP A 462 -19.38 19.78 3.69
C ASP A 462 -19.97 18.46 4.24
N GLU A 463 -20.71 18.54 5.34
CA GLU A 463 -21.30 17.37 6.03
C GLU A 463 -22.26 16.57 5.14
N SER A 464 -22.88 17.20 4.13
CA SER A 464 -23.77 16.53 3.17
C SER A 464 -23.02 15.79 2.06
N LYS A 465 -21.68 15.89 2.02
CA LYS A 465 -20.83 15.32 0.97
C LYS A 465 -20.01 14.15 1.51
N SER A 466 -19.38 13.44 0.58
CA SER A 466 -18.48 12.34 0.88
C SER A 466 -17.19 12.50 0.07
N GLU A 467 -16.10 12.03 0.64
CA GLU A 467 -14.83 11.75 -0.06
C GLU A 467 -15.10 11.04 -1.39
N ARG A 468 -14.35 11.42 -2.42
CA ARG A 468 -14.63 10.99 -3.80
C ARG A 468 -13.79 9.80 -4.22
N HIS A 469 -12.71 9.49 -3.49
CA HIS A 469 -11.72 8.48 -3.90
C HIS A 469 -11.20 8.79 -5.30
N LEU A 470 -10.73 10.03 -5.41
CA LEU A 470 -10.11 10.59 -6.60
C LEU A 470 -8.88 11.37 -6.16
N GLY A 471 -7.74 11.04 -6.74
CA GLY A 471 -6.46 11.50 -6.20
C GLY A 471 -6.35 13.02 -6.07
N LEU A 472 -6.95 13.81 -6.95
CA LEU A 472 -6.82 15.28 -6.85
C LEU A 472 -7.80 15.87 -5.83
N GLU A 473 -9.06 15.45 -5.85
CA GLU A 473 -10.10 15.89 -4.92
C GLU A 473 -9.73 15.52 -3.47
N ASP A 474 -9.19 14.33 -3.26
CA ASP A 474 -8.80 13.86 -1.93
C ASP A 474 -7.52 14.54 -1.45
N THR A 475 -6.57 14.79 -2.37
CA THR A 475 -5.44 15.68 -2.08
C THR A 475 -5.93 17.06 -1.62
N HIS A 476 -6.93 17.60 -2.30
CA HIS A 476 -7.42 18.94 -2.04
C HIS A 476 -8.06 19.09 -0.66
N ILE A 477 -9.04 18.23 -0.34
CA ILE A 477 -9.69 18.27 0.98
C ILE A 477 -8.69 18.00 2.11
N MET A 478 -7.68 17.16 1.87
CA MET A 478 -6.62 16.89 2.84
C MET A 478 -5.79 18.15 3.13
N LEU A 479 -5.33 18.87 2.10
CA LEU A 479 -4.52 20.08 2.29
C LEU A 479 -5.32 21.21 2.94
N VAL A 480 -6.57 21.41 2.51
CA VAL A 480 -7.47 22.41 3.13
C VAL A 480 -7.69 22.06 4.61
N ALA A 481 -7.98 20.79 4.93
CA ALA A 481 -8.16 20.33 6.30
C ALA A 481 -6.90 20.51 7.15
N MET A 482 -5.74 20.18 6.60
CA MET A 482 -4.45 20.40 7.25
C MET A 482 -4.22 21.89 7.55
N LYS A 483 -4.47 22.76 6.58
CA LYS A 483 -4.27 24.21 6.72
C LYS A 483 -5.21 24.81 7.77
N HIS A 484 -6.49 24.48 7.73
CA HIS A 484 -7.47 24.93 8.73
C HIS A 484 -7.09 24.45 10.14
N HIS A 485 -6.76 23.17 10.29
CA HIS A 485 -6.41 22.58 11.57
C HIS A 485 -5.15 23.25 12.16
N LEU A 486 -4.09 23.43 11.37
CA LEU A 486 -2.89 24.14 11.82
C LEU A 486 -3.17 25.61 12.16
N GLY A 487 -4.06 26.28 11.42
CA GLY A 487 -4.49 27.65 11.70
C GLY A 487 -5.16 27.78 13.06
N VAL A 488 -6.13 26.91 13.36
CA VAL A 488 -6.83 26.86 14.66
C VAL A 488 -5.85 26.57 15.80
N LEU A 489 -5.02 25.52 15.67
CA LEU A 489 -4.04 25.17 16.68
C LEU A 489 -3.05 26.31 16.97
N ARG A 490 -2.64 27.06 15.94
CA ARG A 490 -1.76 28.22 16.11
C ARG A 490 -2.45 29.35 16.84
N ALA A 491 -3.68 29.69 16.44
CA ALA A 491 -4.44 30.78 17.03
C ALA A 491 -4.74 30.53 18.52
N GLU A 492 -4.98 29.28 18.90
CA GLU A 492 -5.31 28.88 20.26
C GLU A 492 -4.09 28.49 21.11
N GLY A 493 -2.88 28.48 20.52
CA GLY A 493 -1.68 27.99 21.20
C GLY A 493 -1.79 26.52 21.62
N ARG A 494 -2.40 25.67 20.79
CA ARG A 494 -2.55 24.22 20.99
C ARG A 494 -1.66 23.43 20.02
N GLY A 495 -1.76 22.09 20.09
CA GLY A 495 -1.06 21.18 19.20
C GLY A 495 0.45 21.40 19.26
N PRO A 496 1.14 21.66 18.14
CA PRO A 496 2.58 21.86 18.16
C PRO A 496 2.99 23.16 18.86
N TRP A 497 2.11 24.15 19.07
CA TRP A 497 2.42 25.43 19.72
C TRP A 497 2.08 25.49 21.22
N GLY A 498 1.43 24.45 21.76
CA GLY A 498 1.08 24.40 23.18
C GLY A 498 2.27 24.20 24.12
N VAL A 499 2.08 24.59 25.39
CA VAL A 499 3.10 24.48 26.45
C VAL A 499 3.58 23.04 26.67
N ASP A 500 2.67 22.08 26.61
CA ASP A 500 2.93 20.63 26.65
C ASP A 500 2.71 19.99 25.26
N GLY A 501 2.69 20.81 24.22
CA GLY A 501 2.37 20.44 22.86
C GLY A 501 3.47 19.63 22.19
N LYS A 502 3.16 18.41 21.73
CA LYS A 502 4.10 17.63 20.92
C LYS A 502 4.13 18.16 19.49
N PHE A 503 5.24 18.80 19.12
CA PHE A 503 5.52 19.17 17.74
C PHE A 503 6.18 18.02 16.98
N GLY A 504 5.92 17.95 15.67
CA GLY A 504 6.59 17.01 14.78
C GLY A 504 7.99 17.49 14.41
N ILE A 505 8.80 16.59 13.84
CA ILE A 505 10.18 16.89 13.42
C ILE A 505 10.27 17.50 12.00
N GLY A 506 9.17 18.01 11.46
CA GLY A 506 9.11 18.49 10.07
C GLY A 506 8.70 17.44 9.05
N GLY A 507 8.14 16.30 9.49
CA GLY A 507 7.86 15.14 8.65
C GLY A 507 8.97 14.09 8.67
N LYS A 508 8.61 12.87 8.27
CA LYS A 508 9.52 11.72 8.29
C LYS A 508 10.46 11.76 7.10
N HIS A 509 11.74 11.56 7.37
CA HIS A 509 12.79 11.48 6.37
C HIS A 509 13.94 10.60 6.91
N CYS A 510 14.78 10.06 6.03
CA CYS A 510 16.06 9.49 6.45
C CYS A 510 17.05 10.62 6.77
N GLY A 511 17.90 10.42 7.79
CA GLY A 511 18.93 11.40 8.13
C GLY A 511 19.87 11.65 6.93
N ARG A 512 20.12 12.92 6.60
CA ARG A 512 21.11 13.29 5.59
C ARG A 512 22.50 12.99 6.14
N ARG A 513 23.20 12.01 5.55
CA ARG A 513 24.61 11.77 5.88
C ARG A 513 25.41 12.95 5.32
N ARG A 514 26.11 13.66 6.20
CA ARG A 514 26.99 14.78 5.84
C ARG A 514 28.18 14.32 5.01
#